data_AF-A0A3B8YZE8-F1
#
_entry.id   AF-A0A3B8YZE8-F1
#
_cell.length_a   1.000
_cell.length_b   1.000
_cell.length_c   1.000
_cell.angle_alpha   90.00
_cell.angle_beta   90.00
_cell.angle_gamma   90.00
#
_symmetry.space_group_name_H-M   'P 1'
#
loop_
_entity.id
_entity.type
_entity.pdbx_description
1 polymer ?
#
loop_
_entity_poly.entity_id
_entity_poly.type
_entity_poly.pdbx_seq_one_letter_code
_entity_poly.pdbx_strand_id
1 'polypeptide(L)'
;MRVWTSWSRACERRRLARSLLISPMNGDKWRLTLFCGTRSRFVFLFLAVLCGPTAVSQAHPLAPSLLELTEVADGVVDVRWKVPALRVRGSEVHPEFPASCKELVPPVGSPEGEAIVLRWQIDCGVAGLAGEEVGVRGLGAGSNDALLRVALSDGRVFQHVLRSEQPIWRIPETGRPQSVFSGYLRLGFDHILEGLDHLMFVLGLLFLATRPLVLVETITSFTIGHSVTLALASLGIAQVPSRPVEVLIAISILVLALELARGPAARPTLLRRFPWGMAFLFGLLHGLGFAGALAEIGLPPDDLPLALLSFNLGIEAGQLAFVACILVAGFLLRPILRRRPQWVDMLPAYGIGCLSVYWILQRLLGA
;
A
#
# COMPACT_ATOMS: atom_id res chain seq x y z
N MET A 1 -42.80 85.65 -29.78
CA MET A 1 -43.93 85.20 -28.92
C MET A 1 -43.84 83.68 -28.82
N ARG A 2 -43.74 83.16 -27.58
CA ARG A 2 -42.99 81.96 -27.13
C ARG A 2 -43.92 80.74 -26.96
N VAL A 3 -43.60 79.48 -27.28
CA VAL A 3 -42.44 78.58 -27.06
C VAL A 3 -42.38 77.96 -25.65
N TRP A 4 -42.50 76.61 -25.59
CA TRP A 4 -41.99 75.63 -24.60
C TRP A 4 -42.34 75.79 -23.09
N THR A 5 -42.19 74.68 -22.35
CA THR A 5 -42.25 74.48 -20.85
C THR A 5 -43.65 74.17 -20.30
N SER A 6 -43.91 73.00 -19.67
CA SER A 6 -43.66 72.53 -18.27
C SER A 6 -44.98 72.48 -17.47
N TRP A 7 -45.39 71.38 -16.80
CA TRP A 7 -45.25 71.06 -15.34
C TRP A 7 -46.15 69.83 -15.04
N SER A 8 -45.95 68.85 -14.14
CA SER A 8 -44.83 68.27 -13.35
C SER A 8 -45.42 67.09 -12.51
N ARG A 9 -45.06 65.81 -12.76
CA ARG A 9 -44.12 64.93 -11.99
C ARG A 9 -44.55 64.50 -10.57
N ALA A 10 -44.34 63.26 -10.10
CA ALA A 10 -43.84 61.99 -10.66
C ALA A 10 -44.06 60.93 -9.53
N CYS A 11 -44.46 59.69 -9.80
CA CYS A 11 -43.60 58.55 -10.15
C CYS A 11 -42.20 58.59 -9.50
N GLU A 12 -41.81 57.45 -8.89
CA GLU A 12 -40.43 57.06 -8.55
C GLU A 12 -39.92 57.30 -7.12
N ARG A 13 -40.35 56.45 -6.17
CA ARG A 13 -39.48 55.38 -5.63
C ARG A 13 -40.29 54.39 -4.79
N ARG A 14 -40.11 53.12 -5.10
CA ARG A 14 -41.02 51.99 -4.89
C ARG A 14 -40.77 51.24 -3.58
N ARG A 15 -41.90 50.74 -3.02
CA ARG A 15 -42.11 49.49 -2.23
C ARG A 15 -41.50 49.47 -0.82
N LEU A 16 -42.21 49.57 0.32
CA LEU A 16 -43.49 48.96 0.81
C LEU A 16 -43.51 47.43 0.58
N ALA A 17 -43.69 46.53 1.56
CA ALA A 17 -44.51 46.53 2.80
C ALA A 17 -43.99 45.46 3.80
N ARG A 18 -43.88 45.71 5.13
CA ARG A 18 -44.84 45.38 6.23
C ARG A 18 -45.26 43.89 6.29
N SER A 19 -44.76 43.09 7.24
CA SER A 19 -45.21 42.85 8.64
C SER A 19 -46.39 41.87 8.77
N LEU A 20 -46.20 40.72 9.45
CA LEU A 20 -47.05 40.20 10.55
C LEU A 20 -46.69 38.73 10.93
N LEU A 21 -46.79 38.47 12.23
CA LEU A 21 -46.57 37.22 12.97
C LEU A 21 -47.62 36.15 12.66
N ILE A 22 -47.23 34.86 12.76
CA ILE A 22 -47.91 33.71 13.40
C ILE A 22 -46.95 32.49 13.30
N SER A 23 -46.79 31.76 14.40
CA SER A 23 -46.04 30.48 14.58
C SER A 23 -47.08 29.39 14.97
N PRO A 24 -46.82 28.06 15.07
CA PRO A 24 -45.87 27.13 14.44
C PRO A 24 -46.58 25.90 13.78
N MET A 25 -45.77 24.91 13.32
CA MET A 25 -46.05 23.47 13.12
C MET A 25 -46.41 22.90 11.72
N ASN A 26 -45.68 21.81 11.42
CA ASN A 26 -45.91 20.68 10.51
C ASN A 26 -45.58 20.76 9.00
N GLY A 27 -44.73 19.80 8.60
CA GLY A 27 -44.97 18.97 7.41
C GLY A 27 -44.16 19.28 6.16
N ASP A 28 -43.15 18.44 5.90
CA ASP A 28 -42.70 17.95 4.59
C ASP A 28 -42.77 18.87 3.37
N LYS A 29 -41.57 19.19 2.80
CA LYS A 29 -41.25 19.07 1.36
C LYS A 29 -39.83 19.58 1.07
N TRP A 30 -38.85 18.68 1.07
CA TRP A 30 -37.57 18.91 0.39
C TRP A 30 -37.79 18.75 -1.12
N ARG A 31 -37.81 19.85 -1.87
CA ARG A 31 -37.80 19.81 -3.34
C ARG A 31 -36.39 19.55 -3.84
N LEU A 32 -36.15 18.33 -4.31
CA LEU A 32 -35.07 17.98 -5.22
C LEU A 32 -35.14 18.88 -6.46
N THR A 33 -34.09 19.67 -6.68
CA THR A 33 -33.87 20.33 -7.97
C THR A 33 -32.63 19.68 -8.59
N LEU A 34 -32.87 18.71 -9.46
CA LEU A 34 -31.89 18.10 -10.36
C LEU A 34 -31.37 19.19 -11.31
N PHE A 35 -30.11 19.60 -11.14
CA PHE A 35 -29.39 20.34 -12.18
C PHE A 35 -28.62 19.34 -13.05
N CYS A 36 -29.26 18.98 -14.16
CA CYS A 36 -28.62 18.41 -15.33
C CYS A 36 -27.88 19.54 -16.08
N GLY A 37 -26.59 19.34 -16.41
CA GLY A 37 -25.82 20.33 -17.14
C GLY A 37 -24.34 20.00 -17.30
N THR A 38 -24.03 19.17 -18.31
CA THR A 38 -22.82 19.29 -19.15
C THR A 38 -21.46 19.46 -18.47
N ARG A 39 -20.99 18.44 -17.72
CA ARG A 39 -19.54 18.21 -17.46
C ARG A 39 -19.10 16.74 -17.50
N SER A 40 -19.79 15.92 -18.29
CA SER A 40 -19.50 14.48 -18.45
C SER A 40 -18.25 14.17 -19.30
N ARG A 41 -17.69 15.14 -20.04
CA ARG A 41 -16.62 14.85 -21.03
C ARG A 41 -15.21 14.70 -20.45
N PHE A 42 -14.93 15.22 -19.25
CA PHE A 42 -13.60 15.07 -18.62
C PHE A 42 -13.49 13.86 -17.68
N VAL A 43 -14.63 13.38 -17.13
CA VAL A 43 -14.65 12.18 -16.27
C VAL A 43 -14.51 10.90 -17.11
N PHE A 44 -15.04 10.90 -18.33
CA PHE A 44 -14.95 9.75 -19.23
C PHE A 44 -13.56 9.52 -19.84
N LEU A 45 -12.74 10.57 -19.98
CA LEU A 45 -11.37 10.41 -20.53
C LEU A 45 -10.41 9.78 -19.51
N PHE A 46 -10.66 9.95 -18.20
CA PHE A 46 -9.87 9.34 -17.14
C PHE A 46 -10.24 7.86 -16.90
N LEU A 47 -11.52 7.50 -17.13
CA LEU A 47 -12.02 6.13 -17.06
C LEU A 47 -11.63 5.29 -18.29
N ALA A 48 -11.47 5.89 -19.47
CA ALA A 48 -11.09 5.17 -20.68
C ALA A 48 -9.63 4.69 -20.71
N VAL A 49 -8.74 5.33 -19.93
CA VAL A 49 -7.33 4.90 -19.81
C VAL A 49 -7.18 3.72 -18.84
N LEU A 50 -8.13 3.53 -17.91
CA LEU A 50 -8.14 2.41 -16.95
C LEU A 50 -8.87 1.15 -17.46
N CYS A 51 -9.54 1.21 -18.62
CA CYS A 51 -10.29 0.09 -19.22
C CYS A 51 -9.70 -0.41 -20.54
N GLY A 52 -8.37 -0.31 -20.71
CA GLY A 52 -7.70 -1.08 -21.76
C GLY A 52 -7.86 -2.58 -21.49
N PRO A 53 -8.07 -3.43 -22.52
CA PRO A 53 -8.25 -4.86 -22.31
C PRO A 53 -6.99 -5.44 -21.66
N THR A 54 -7.11 -5.89 -20.41
CA THR A 54 -6.15 -6.81 -19.81
C THR A 54 -6.26 -8.09 -20.60
N ALA A 55 -5.39 -8.26 -21.60
CA ALA A 55 -5.15 -9.57 -22.17
C ALA A 55 -4.84 -10.48 -20.99
N VAL A 56 -5.66 -11.51 -20.80
CA VAL A 56 -5.36 -12.60 -19.88
C VAL A 56 -4.13 -13.27 -20.45
N SER A 57 -2.95 -12.77 -20.09
CA SER A 57 -1.72 -13.51 -20.31
C SER A 57 -1.85 -14.74 -19.44
N GLN A 58 -1.87 -15.91 -20.07
CA GLN A 58 -1.58 -17.17 -19.40
C GLN A 58 -0.20 -17.00 -18.77
N ALA A 59 -0.16 -16.59 -17.51
CA ALA A 59 1.06 -16.59 -16.72
C ALA A 59 1.38 -18.07 -16.50
N HIS A 60 2.21 -18.62 -17.37
CA HIS A 60 2.86 -19.89 -17.11
C HIS A 60 3.53 -19.79 -15.74
N PRO A 61 3.37 -20.76 -14.84
CA PRO A 61 4.04 -20.76 -13.55
C PRO A 61 5.54 -20.96 -13.80
N LEU A 62 6.24 -19.86 -14.03
CA LEU A 62 7.69 -19.81 -14.04
C LEU A 62 8.13 -19.75 -12.58
N ALA A 63 8.21 -20.92 -11.94
CA ALA A 63 8.86 -21.01 -10.63
C ALA A 63 10.30 -20.47 -10.79
N PRO A 64 10.71 -19.45 -10.00
CA PRO A 64 12.07 -18.95 -10.06
C PRO A 64 13.04 -20.04 -9.61
N SER A 65 14.25 -20.02 -10.17
CA SER A 65 15.32 -20.87 -9.65
C SER A 65 15.73 -20.38 -8.26
N LEU A 66 16.03 -21.29 -7.33
CA LEU A 66 16.38 -20.95 -5.95
C LEU A 66 17.76 -21.50 -5.62
N LEU A 67 18.69 -20.61 -5.31
CA LEU A 67 20.00 -20.91 -4.73
C LEU A 67 19.94 -20.63 -3.23
N GLU A 68 20.04 -21.67 -2.43
CA GLU A 68 20.03 -21.60 -0.98
C GLU A 68 21.39 -22.07 -0.45
N LEU A 69 22.07 -21.20 0.29
CA LEU A 69 23.35 -21.44 0.96
C LEU A 69 23.12 -21.40 2.46
N THR A 70 23.46 -22.48 3.16
CA THR A 70 23.35 -22.55 4.62
C THR A 70 24.72 -22.89 5.19
N GLU A 71 25.36 -21.90 5.81
CA GLU A 71 26.63 -22.08 6.49
C GLU A 71 26.43 -22.82 7.81
N VAL A 72 27.15 -23.93 7.95
CA VAL A 72 27.22 -24.85 9.09
C VAL A 72 28.51 -24.55 9.87
N ALA A 73 28.81 -25.32 10.91
CA ALA A 73 30.05 -25.21 11.66
C ALA A 73 31.30 -25.36 10.77
N ASP A 74 32.39 -24.70 11.18
CA ASP A 74 33.72 -24.79 10.58
C ASP A 74 33.85 -24.32 9.12
N GLY A 75 32.95 -23.45 8.65
CA GLY A 75 33.02 -22.87 7.30
C GLY A 75 32.49 -23.78 6.18
N VAL A 76 31.86 -24.90 6.57
CA VAL A 76 31.15 -25.79 5.64
C VAL A 76 29.79 -25.16 5.30
N VAL A 77 29.42 -25.16 4.03
CA VAL A 77 28.16 -24.62 3.53
C VAL A 77 27.39 -25.71 2.82
N ASP A 78 26.16 -25.95 3.29
CA ASP A 78 25.16 -26.74 2.59
C ASP A 78 24.58 -25.91 1.44
N VAL A 79 24.72 -26.42 0.22
CA VAL A 79 24.20 -25.80 -0.98
C VAL A 79 22.98 -26.56 -1.48
N ARG A 80 21.89 -25.84 -1.70
CA ARG A 80 20.68 -26.35 -2.36
C ARG A 80 20.36 -25.50 -3.57
N TRP A 81 20.36 -26.13 -4.74
CA TRP A 81 20.04 -25.49 -6.01
C TRP A 81 18.79 -26.11 -6.62
N LYS A 82 17.69 -25.36 -6.65
CA LYS A 82 16.41 -25.79 -7.20
C LYS A 82 16.17 -25.10 -8.54
N VAL A 83 16.01 -25.91 -9.59
CA VAL A 83 15.72 -25.44 -10.95
C VAL A 83 14.45 -26.08 -11.50
N PRO A 84 13.65 -25.36 -12.29
CA PRO A 84 12.50 -25.94 -12.97
C PRO A 84 12.90 -27.11 -13.89
N ALA A 85 12.08 -28.16 -13.92
CA ALA A 85 12.29 -29.31 -14.79
C ALA A 85 12.01 -28.96 -16.27
N LEU A 86 11.08 -28.02 -16.53
CA LEU A 86 10.86 -27.44 -17.85
C LEU A 86 11.89 -26.33 -18.11
N ARG A 87 12.95 -26.63 -18.86
CA ARG A 87 13.96 -25.65 -19.27
C ARG A 87 13.72 -25.18 -20.70
N VAL A 88 13.90 -23.88 -20.95
CA VAL A 88 14.01 -23.35 -22.32
C VAL A 88 15.33 -23.84 -22.90
N ARG A 89 15.32 -24.39 -24.12
CA ARG A 89 16.54 -24.85 -24.82
C ARG A 89 17.60 -23.74 -24.83
N GLY A 90 18.79 -24.02 -24.29
CA GLY A 90 19.91 -23.08 -24.23
C GLY A 90 20.07 -22.28 -22.93
N SER A 91 19.21 -22.50 -21.93
CA SER A 91 19.35 -21.90 -20.59
C SER A 91 19.96 -22.90 -19.60
N GLU A 92 21.29 -23.02 -19.61
CA GLU A 92 22.04 -23.73 -18.58
C GLU A 92 22.44 -22.75 -17.48
N VAL A 93 21.65 -22.77 -16.41
CA VAL A 93 21.82 -21.87 -15.27
C VAL A 93 22.61 -22.61 -14.19
N HIS A 94 23.76 -22.04 -13.81
CA HIS A 94 24.70 -22.64 -12.86
C HIS A 94 25.06 -21.66 -11.75
N PRO A 95 25.07 -22.09 -10.48
CA PRO A 95 25.55 -21.25 -9.40
C PRO A 95 27.06 -21.02 -9.51
N GLU A 96 27.48 -19.82 -9.16
CA GLU A 96 28.86 -19.35 -9.17
C GLU A 96 29.27 -19.00 -7.74
N PHE A 97 30.35 -19.64 -7.26
CA PHE A 97 30.86 -19.49 -5.90
C PHE A 97 32.17 -18.72 -5.87
N PRO A 98 32.52 -18.13 -4.71
CA PRO A 98 33.81 -17.51 -4.48
C PRO A 98 34.96 -18.48 -4.75
N ALA A 99 36.10 -17.96 -5.22
CA ALA A 99 37.31 -18.77 -5.43
C ALA A 99 37.88 -19.36 -4.13
N SER A 100 37.49 -18.82 -2.97
CA SER A 100 37.82 -19.33 -1.64
C SER A 100 37.08 -20.63 -1.30
N CYS A 101 35.93 -20.90 -1.92
CA CYS A 101 35.12 -22.08 -1.65
C CYS A 101 35.52 -23.29 -2.49
N LYS A 102 35.69 -24.46 -1.85
CA LYS A 102 36.03 -25.73 -2.49
C LYS A 102 34.92 -26.75 -2.31
N GLU A 103 34.63 -27.50 -3.37
CA GLU A 103 33.63 -28.55 -3.32
C GLU A 103 34.12 -29.75 -2.49
N LEU A 104 33.34 -30.15 -1.48
CA LEU A 104 33.65 -31.30 -0.62
C LEU A 104 33.04 -32.59 -1.17
N VAL A 105 31.81 -32.50 -1.66
CA VAL A 105 31.01 -33.64 -2.13
C VAL A 105 30.35 -33.26 -3.46
N PRO A 106 30.34 -34.13 -4.47
CA PRO A 106 29.67 -33.87 -5.74
C PRO A 106 28.15 -33.69 -5.59
N PRO A 107 27.49 -32.90 -6.47
CA PRO A 107 26.07 -32.61 -6.38
C PRO A 107 25.21 -33.84 -6.64
N VAL A 108 24.33 -34.12 -5.68
CA VAL A 108 23.33 -35.18 -5.77
C VAL A 108 22.00 -34.55 -6.17
N GLY A 109 21.45 -34.99 -7.30
CA GLY A 109 20.17 -34.53 -7.82
C GLY A 109 19.01 -35.41 -7.41
N SER A 110 17.96 -34.79 -6.88
CA SER A 110 16.68 -35.43 -6.61
C SER A 110 15.54 -34.66 -7.28
N PRO A 111 14.60 -35.34 -7.97
CA PRO A 111 13.39 -34.68 -8.45
C PRO A 111 12.48 -34.30 -7.26
N GLU A 112 12.00 -33.07 -7.23
CA GLU A 112 11.09 -32.52 -6.21
C GLU A 112 9.91 -31.83 -6.92
N GLY A 113 8.86 -32.60 -7.24
CA GLY A 113 7.72 -32.12 -8.02
C GLY A 113 8.10 -31.79 -9.47
N GLU A 114 7.78 -30.58 -9.93
CA GLU A 114 8.16 -30.06 -11.26
C GLU A 114 9.56 -29.41 -11.29
N ALA A 115 10.37 -29.61 -10.24
CA ALA A 115 11.72 -29.07 -10.13
C ALA A 115 12.76 -30.18 -9.91
N ILE A 116 13.99 -29.92 -10.33
CA ILE A 116 15.16 -30.72 -10.01
C ILE A 116 15.92 -29.97 -8.92
N VAL A 117 16.19 -30.64 -7.81
CA VAL A 117 16.93 -30.08 -6.68
C VAL A 117 18.28 -30.79 -6.58
N LEU A 118 19.35 -30.01 -6.67
CA LEU A 118 20.73 -30.45 -6.46
C LEU A 118 21.14 -30.07 -5.03
N ARG A 119 21.80 -30.99 -4.32
CA ARG A 119 22.35 -30.77 -2.98
C ARG A 119 23.81 -31.20 -2.90
N TRP A 120 24.66 -30.35 -2.34
CA TRP A 120 26.06 -30.65 -2.08
C TRP A 120 26.61 -29.78 -0.96
N GLN A 121 27.87 -30.02 -0.60
CA GLN A 121 28.59 -29.27 0.42
C GLN A 121 29.84 -28.65 -0.18
N ILE A 122 30.11 -27.40 0.20
CA ILE A 122 31.33 -26.67 -0.11
C ILE A 122 32.01 -26.23 1.19
N ASP A 123 33.33 -26.11 1.19
CA ASP A 123 34.15 -25.57 2.27
C ASP A 123 34.66 -24.19 1.85
N CYS A 124 34.18 -23.14 2.53
CA CYS A 124 34.59 -21.75 2.30
C CYS A 124 35.62 -21.26 3.33
N GLY A 125 36.10 -22.16 4.20
CA GLY A 125 37.06 -21.86 5.25
C GLY A 125 36.49 -21.02 6.40
N VAL A 126 37.34 -20.71 7.38
CA VAL A 126 36.97 -20.02 8.64
C VAL A 126 36.45 -18.59 8.45
N ALA A 127 36.67 -17.98 7.29
CA ALA A 127 36.14 -16.65 6.96
C ALA A 127 34.65 -16.69 6.61
N GLY A 128 34.11 -17.88 6.29
CA GLY A 128 32.72 -18.08 5.93
C GLY A 128 32.34 -17.43 4.60
N LEU A 129 31.04 -17.19 4.42
CA LEU A 129 30.49 -16.55 3.22
C LEU A 129 30.35 -15.02 3.34
N ALA A 130 30.61 -14.45 4.50
CA ALA A 130 30.41 -13.02 4.75
C ALA A 130 31.47 -12.18 3.99
N GLY A 131 31.03 -11.20 3.21
CA GLY A 131 31.89 -10.32 2.39
C GLY A 131 32.21 -10.85 0.99
N GLU A 132 31.87 -12.10 0.73
CA GLU A 132 32.14 -12.81 -0.53
C GLU A 132 31.05 -12.59 -1.58
N GLU A 133 31.40 -12.83 -2.84
CA GLU A 133 30.49 -12.68 -3.99
C GLU A 133 29.92 -14.03 -4.44
N VAL A 134 28.59 -14.13 -4.43
CA VAL A 134 27.86 -15.32 -4.87
C VAL A 134 26.92 -14.93 -6.00
N GLY A 135 26.81 -15.79 -7.01
CA GLY A 135 25.97 -15.50 -8.16
C GLY A 135 25.42 -16.72 -8.86
N VAL A 136 24.74 -16.45 -9.96
CA VAL A 136 24.19 -17.46 -10.85
C VAL A 136 24.51 -17.05 -12.29
N ARG A 137 25.29 -17.88 -12.98
CA ARG A 137 25.64 -17.70 -14.38
C ARG A 137 24.55 -18.30 -15.28
N GLY A 138 24.37 -17.72 -16.46
CA GLY A 138 23.42 -18.21 -17.46
C GLY A 138 22.02 -17.58 -17.36
N LEU A 139 21.86 -16.52 -16.55
CA LEU A 139 20.66 -15.69 -16.52
C LEU A 139 20.59 -14.84 -17.80
N GLY A 140 19.93 -15.35 -18.84
CA GLY A 140 19.71 -14.64 -20.11
C GLY A 140 18.36 -13.91 -20.18
N ALA A 141 18.12 -13.17 -21.26
CA ALA A 141 16.87 -12.43 -21.52
C ALA A 141 15.59 -13.30 -21.61
N GLY A 142 15.72 -14.63 -21.56
CA GLY A 142 14.62 -15.59 -21.54
C GLY A 142 14.71 -16.63 -20.41
N SER A 143 15.57 -16.40 -19.41
CA SER A 143 15.72 -17.25 -18.22
C SER A 143 15.10 -16.55 -17.01
N ASN A 144 14.44 -17.31 -16.13
CA ASN A 144 13.83 -16.75 -14.93
C ASN A 144 14.89 -16.15 -14.01
N ASP A 145 14.53 -15.06 -13.32
CA ASP A 145 15.28 -14.54 -12.18
C ASP A 145 15.57 -15.68 -11.17
N ALA A 146 16.73 -15.60 -10.52
CA ALA A 146 17.13 -16.54 -9.48
C ALA A 146 16.97 -15.90 -8.11
N LEU A 147 16.30 -16.59 -7.19
CA LEU A 147 16.25 -16.20 -5.79
C LEU A 147 17.49 -16.76 -5.09
N LEU A 148 18.30 -15.88 -4.50
CA LEU A 148 19.42 -16.23 -3.64
C LEU A 148 18.98 -16.10 -2.18
N ARG A 149 19.16 -17.16 -1.40
CA ARG A 149 18.97 -17.19 0.06
C ARG A 149 20.28 -17.63 0.71
N VAL A 150 20.83 -16.81 1.60
CA VAL A 150 22.07 -17.12 2.33
C VAL A 150 21.76 -17.08 3.81
N ALA A 151 21.91 -18.22 4.50
CA ALA A 151 21.87 -18.33 5.95
C ALA A 151 23.30 -18.53 6.45
N LEU A 152 23.81 -17.58 7.23
CA LEU A 152 25.14 -17.61 7.83
C LEU A 152 25.12 -18.36 9.17
N SER A 153 26.29 -18.84 9.59
CA SER A 153 26.45 -19.62 10.83
C SER A 153 26.12 -18.82 12.10
N ASP A 154 26.15 -17.49 12.02
CA ASP A 154 25.79 -16.57 13.09
C ASP A 154 24.28 -16.23 13.15
N GLY A 155 23.46 -16.91 12.34
CA GLY A 155 22.01 -16.76 12.33
C GLY A 155 21.48 -15.68 11.38
N ARG A 156 22.35 -14.89 10.74
CA ARG A 156 21.92 -13.92 9.72
C ARG A 156 21.41 -14.62 8.47
N VAL A 157 20.27 -14.15 7.95
CA VAL A 157 19.68 -14.64 6.71
C VAL A 157 19.51 -13.48 5.75
N PHE A 158 20.05 -13.62 4.54
CA PHE A 158 19.93 -12.66 3.46
C PHE A 158 19.14 -13.27 2.31
N GLN A 159 18.26 -12.49 1.72
CA GLN A 159 17.51 -12.86 0.53
C GLN A 159 17.67 -11.78 -0.55
N HIS A 160 18.04 -12.20 -1.75
CA HIS A 160 18.26 -11.29 -2.88
C HIS A 160 17.78 -11.92 -4.18
N VAL A 161 17.29 -11.10 -5.12
CA VAL A 161 16.88 -11.57 -6.45
C VAL A 161 17.98 -11.25 -7.45
N LEU A 162 18.62 -12.29 -7.98
CA LEU A 162 19.64 -12.20 -9.03
C LEU A 162 18.94 -12.09 -10.39
N ARG A 163 19.34 -11.06 -11.15
CA ARG A 163 18.80 -10.74 -12.48
C ARG A 163 19.90 -10.90 -13.53
N SER A 164 19.52 -10.97 -14.80
CA SER A 164 20.49 -11.00 -15.91
C SER A 164 21.44 -9.79 -15.92
N GLU A 165 20.95 -8.62 -15.47
CA GLU A 165 21.74 -7.38 -15.35
C GLU A 165 22.70 -7.38 -14.14
N GLN A 166 22.36 -8.13 -13.09
CA GLN A 166 23.13 -8.24 -11.84
C GLN A 166 23.12 -9.70 -11.35
N PRO A 167 23.89 -10.59 -12.02
CA PRO A 167 23.88 -12.02 -11.74
C PRO A 167 24.71 -12.42 -10.52
N ILE A 168 25.48 -11.48 -9.96
CA ILE A 168 26.38 -11.66 -8.81
C ILE A 168 26.01 -10.65 -7.74
N TRP A 169 25.97 -11.09 -6.49
CA TRP A 169 25.70 -10.26 -5.33
C TRP A 169 26.72 -10.52 -4.22
N ARG A 170 27.19 -9.45 -3.57
CA ARG A 170 28.13 -9.52 -2.45
C ARG A 170 27.38 -9.64 -1.13
N ILE A 171 27.71 -10.67 -0.36
CA ILE A 171 27.12 -10.95 0.95
C ILE A 171 27.64 -9.92 1.97
N PRO A 172 26.77 -9.19 2.68
CA PRO A 172 27.20 -8.16 3.63
C PRO A 172 27.99 -8.76 4.82
N GLU A 173 29.21 -8.24 5.06
CA GLU A 173 30.07 -8.64 6.19
C GLU A 173 29.43 -8.37 7.55
N THR A 174 28.67 -7.28 7.66
CA THR A 174 27.94 -6.89 8.86
C THR A 174 26.45 -6.79 8.53
N GLY A 175 25.61 -7.54 9.24
CA GLY A 175 24.18 -7.23 9.33
C GLY A 175 24.04 -5.95 10.15
N ARG A 176 24.16 -4.77 9.52
CA ARG A 176 24.06 -3.51 10.27
C ARG A 176 22.61 -3.34 10.72
N PRO A 177 22.32 -3.13 12.01
CA PRO A 177 20.99 -2.70 12.45
C PRO A 177 20.52 -1.44 11.70
N GLN A 178 21.46 -0.60 11.25
CA GLN A 178 21.19 0.56 10.42
C GLN A 178 20.74 0.22 8.99
N SER A 179 21.24 -0.85 8.37
CA SER A 179 20.76 -1.30 7.04
C SER A 179 19.39 -1.97 7.15
N VAL A 180 19.15 -2.70 8.24
CA VAL A 180 17.81 -3.25 8.55
C VAL A 180 16.83 -2.11 8.79
N PHE A 181 17.14 -1.19 9.71
CA PHE A 181 16.27 -0.05 10.02
C PHE A 181 15.92 0.78 8.78
N SER A 182 16.93 1.25 8.03
CA SER A 182 16.68 2.08 6.84
C SER A 182 15.96 1.32 5.72
N GLY A 183 16.26 0.03 5.52
CA GLY A 183 15.58 -0.83 4.56
C GLY A 183 14.10 -0.98 4.88
N TYR A 184 13.76 -1.35 6.12
CA TYR A 184 12.37 -1.53 6.53
C TYR A 184 11.61 -0.20 6.67
N LEU A 185 12.27 0.87 7.09
CA LEU A 185 11.70 2.21 7.10
C LEU A 185 11.27 2.63 5.68
N ARG A 186 12.15 2.43 4.70
CA ARG A 186 11.83 2.72 3.30
C ARG A 186 10.75 1.79 2.77
N LEU A 187 10.81 0.50 3.08
CA LEU A 187 9.79 -0.47 2.68
C LEU A 187 8.40 -0.07 3.20
N GLY A 188 8.29 0.34 4.47
CA GLY A 188 7.02 0.81 5.03
C GLY A 188 6.52 2.10 4.40
N PHE A 189 7.44 3.01 4.09
CA PHE A 189 7.12 4.25 3.39
C PHE A 189 6.64 4.01 1.95
N ASP A 190 7.30 3.13 1.20
CA ASP A 190 6.91 2.81 -0.17
C ASP A 190 5.59 2.00 -0.17
N HIS A 191 5.42 1.06 0.77
CA HIS A 191 4.21 0.26 0.93
C HIS A 191 2.93 1.10 1.06
N ILE A 192 2.95 2.13 1.94
CA ILE A 192 1.77 2.98 2.15
C ILE A 192 1.45 3.83 0.92
N LEU A 193 2.46 4.20 0.12
CA LEU A 193 2.26 5.01 -1.08
C LEU A 193 1.77 4.18 -2.28
N GLU A 194 2.15 2.91 -2.37
CA GLU A 194 1.66 1.98 -3.39
C GLU A 194 0.23 1.50 -3.09
N GLY A 195 -0.13 1.39 -1.81
CA GLY A 195 -1.46 1.01 -1.34
C GLY A 195 -2.52 2.10 -1.55
N LEU A 196 -3.21 2.09 -2.69
CA LEU A 196 -4.29 3.05 -2.97
C LEU A 196 -5.43 3.02 -1.93
N ASP A 197 -5.73 1.85 -1.36
CA ASP A 197 -6.71 1.69 -0.28
C ASP A 197 -6.29 2.44 0.98
N HIS A 198 -5.01 2.36 1.34
CA HIS A 198 -4.45 3.10 2.46
C HIS A 198 -4.45 4.61 2.22
N LEU A 199 -4.06 5.07 1.03
CA LEU A 199 -4.09 6.50 0.69
C LEU A 199 -5.52 7.05 0.71
N MET A 200 -6.50 6.30 0.20
CA MET A 200 -7.92 6.69 0.27
C MET A 200 -8.43 6.72 1.71
N PHE A 201 -7.98 5.80 2.56
CA PHE A 201 -8.29 5.81 3.98
C PHE A 201 -7.73 7.06 4.67
N VAL A 202 -6.44 7.35 4.52
CA VAL A 202 -5.77 8.54 5.10
C VAL A 202 -6.39 9.84 4.58
N LEU A 203 -6.72 9.90 3.29
CA LEU A 203 -7.44 11.03 2.70
C LEU A 203 -8.80 11.23 3.40
N GLY A 204 -9.54 10.14 3.63
CA GLY A 204 -10.80 10.21 4.37
C GLY A 204 -10.62 10.68 5.82
N LEU A 205 -9.57 10.23 6.51
CA LEU A 205 -9.25 10.69 7.86
C LEU A 205 -8.92 12.19 7.90
N LEU A 206 -8.18 12.69 6.91
CA LEU A 206 -7.91 14.13 6.76
C LEU A 206 -9.20 14.95 6.67
N PHE A 207 -10.21 14.46 5.94
CA PHE A 207 -11.51 15.15 5.86
C PHE A 207 -12.39 14.95 7.11
N LEU A 208 -12.21 13.86 7.85
CA LEU A 208 -12.96 13.57 9.07
C LEU A 208 -12.43 14.35 10.28
N ALA A 209 -11.10 14.36 10.48
CA ALA A 209 -10.40 14.97 11.60
C ALA A 209 -9.89 16.37 11.23
N THR A 210 -10.75 17.38 11.42
CA THR A 210 -10.45 18.77 11.03
C THR A 210 -9.40 19.48 11.90
N ARG A 211 -9.05 18.92 13.06
CA ARG A 211 -8.01 19.46 13.96
C ARG A 211 -6.70 18.72 13.74
N PRO A 212 -5.55 19.40 13.57
CA PRO A 212 -4.29 18.76 13.23
C PRO A 212 -3.83 17.76 14.29
N LEU A 213 -3.97 18.09 15.59
CA LEU A 213 -3.63 17.16 16.67
C LEU A 213 -4.49 15.90 16.63
N VAL A 214 -5.81 16.04 16.44
CA VAL A 214 -6.73 14.89 16.35
C VAL A 214 -6.41 14.04 15.12
N LEU A 215 -6.00 14.66 14.01
CA LEU A 215 -5.60 13.94 12.81
C LEU A 215 -4.33 13.11 13.06
N VAL A 216 -3.29 13.70 13.63
CA VAL A 216 -2.05 12.98 13.98
C VAL A 216 -2.35 11.85 14.95
N GLU A 217 -3.07 12.11 16.04
CA GLU A 217 -3.50 11.07 16.99
C GLU A 217 -4.27 9.93 16.32
N THR A 218 -5.13 10.25 15.34
CA THR A 218 -5.92 9.26 14.60
C THR A 218 -5.05 8.43 13.66
N ILE A 219 -4.09 9.05 12.96
CA ILE A 219 -3.11 8.37 12.09
C ILE A 219 -2.22 7.46 12.92
N THR A 220 -1.61 7.98 14.00
CA THR A 220 -0.77 7.19 14.90
C THR A 220 -1.55 6.02 15.50
N SER A 221 -2.82 6.22 15.88
CA SER A 221 -3.68 5.13 16.38
C SER A 221 -3.91 4.04 15.33
N PHE A 222 -4.06 4.40 14.05
CA PHE A 222 -4.10 3.42 12.96
C PHE A 222 -2.79 2.64 12.87
N THR A 223 -1.64 3.32 12.90
CA THR A 223 -0.32 2.67 12.83
C THR A 223 -0.08 1.74 14.02
N ILE A 224 -0.52 2.12 15.23
CA ILE A 224 -0.43 1.26 16.42
C ILE A 224 -1.30 0.00 16.23
N GLY A 225 -2.55 0.14 15.78
CA GLY A 225 -3.41 -1.01 15.50
C GLY A 225 -2.79 -1.93 14.44
N HIS A 226 -2.27 -1.35 13.37
CA HIS A 226 -1.55 -2.06 12.31
C HIS A 226 -0.35 -2.83 12.85
N SER A 227 0.45 -2.19 13.71
CA SER A 227 1.63 -2.79 14.34
C SER A 227 1.26 -4.03 15.16
N VAL A 228 0.14 -3.97 15.90
CA VAL A 228 -0.32 -5.09 16.74
C VAL A 228 -0.65 -6.31 15.89
N THR A 229 -1.47 -6.17 14.84
CA THR A 229 -1.85 -7.33 14.03
C THR A 229 -0.71 -7.83 13.16
N LEU A 230 0.14 -6.95 12.65
CA LEU A 230 1.34 -7.36 11.92
C LEU A 230 2.27 -8.19 12.81
N ALA A 231 2.50 -7.76 14.07
CA ALA A 231 3.30 -8.50 15.03
C ALA A 231 2.68 -9.87 15.38
N LEU A 232 1.37 -9.91 15.64
CA LEU A 232 0.66 -11.18 15.91
C LEU A 232 0.75 -12.15 14.73
N ALA A 233 0.64 -11.63 13.51
CA ALA A 233 0.68 -12.46 12.32
C ALA A 233 2.11 -12.90 11.98
N SER A 234 3.13 -12.05 12.17
CA SER A 234 4.54 -12.43 11.98
C SER A 234 5.02 -13.46 13.01
N LEU A 235 4.45 -13.46 14.22
CA LEU A 235 4.70 -14.49 15.24
C LEU A 235 3.91 -15.78 14.98
N GLY A 236 3.11 -15.85 13.91
CA GLY A 236 2.28 -16.99 13.57
C GLY A 236 1.05 -17.19 14.48
N ILE A 237 0.76 -16.24 15.37
CA ILE A 237 -0.37 -16.29 16.33
C ILE A 237 -1.70 -16.03 15.62
N ALA A 238 -1.71 -15.14 14.63
CA ALA A 238 -2.90 -14.79 13.85
C ALA A 238 -2.69 -15.07 12.36
N GLN A 239 -3.28 -16.16 11.86
CA GLN A 239 -3.24 -16.52 10.44
C GLN A 239 -4.66 -16.52 9.89
N VAL A 240 -4.95 -15.59 8.99
CA VAL A 240 -6.26 -15.44 8.37
C VAL A 240 -6.06 -15.38 6.85
N PRO A 241 -6.90 -16.05 6.05
CA PRO A 241 -6.82 -15.95 4.59
C PRO A 241 -6.91 -14.48 4.13
N SER A 242 -6.11 -14.09 3.13
CA SER A 242 -6.00 -12.69 2.70
C SER A 242 -7.31 -12.14 2.14
N ARG A 243 -8.04 -12.93 1.33
CA ARG A 243 -9.26 -12.47 0.63
C ARG A 243 -10.33 -11.88 1.57
N PRO A 244 -10.79 -12.56 2.63
CA PRO A 244 -11.70 -11.96 3.60
C PRO A 244 -11.18 -10.66 4.23
N VAL A 245 -9.88 -10.60 4.54
CA VAL A 245 -9.25 -9.43 5.15
C VAL A 245 -9.27 -8.25 4.19
N GLU A 246 -8.90 -8.46 2.92
CA GLU A 246 -8.93 -7.44 1.87
C GLU A 246 -10.34 -6.87 1.63
N VAL A 247 -11.37 -7.72 1.72
CA VAL A 247 -12.78 -7.28 1.65
C VAL A 247 -13.14 -6.43 2.87
N LEU A 248 -12.75 -6.84 4.08
CA LEU A 248 -12.98 -6.07 5.30
C LEU A 248 -12.25 -4.71 5.29
N ILE A 249 -11.04 -4.67 4.73
CA ILE A 249 -10.29 -3.43 4.48
C ILE A 249 -11.10 -2.52 3.56
N ALA A 250 -11.65 -3.02 2.45
CA ALA A 250 -12.49 -2.23 1.55
C ALA A 250 -13.77 -1.72 2.25
N ILE A 251 -14.40 -2.57 3.08
CA ILE A 251 -15.58 -2.18 3.87
C ILE A 251 -15.24 -1.09 4.88
N SER A 252 -14.06 -1.13 5.51
CA SER A 252 -13.62 -0.07 6.45
C SER A 252 -13.56 1.31 5.78
N ILE A 253 -13.10 1.36 4.52
CA ILE A 253 -13.03 2.57 3.71
C ILE A 253 -14.42 3.04 3.31
N LEU A 254 -15.33 2.10 2.98
CA LEU A 254 -16.73 2.43 2.70
C LEU A 254 -17.42 3.04 3.93
N VAL A 255 -17.19 2.50 5.12
CA VAL A 255 -17.72 3.05 6.38
C VAL A 255 -17.25 4.48 6.59
N LEU A 256 -15.96 4.76 6.34
CA LEU A 256 -15.42 6.12 6.40
C LEU A 256 -16.06 7.04 5.37
N ALA A 257 -16.22 6.60 4.12
CA ALA A 257 -16.88 7.38 3.06
C ALA A 257 -18.34 7.74 3.41
N LEU A 258 -19.09 6.78 3.98
CA LEU A 258 -20.46 7.01 4.44
C LEU A 258 -20.50 8.02 5.59
N GLU A 259 -19.53 7.97 6.49
CA GLU A 259 -19.42 8.95 7.58
C GLU A 259 -19.10 10.35 7.06
N LEU A 260 -18.27 10.48 6.03
CA LEU A 260 -18.01 11.76 5.35
C LEU A 260 -19.28 12.31 4.66
N ALA A 261 -20.06 11.44 4.01
CA ALA A 261 -21.26 11.81 3.27
C ALA A 261 -22.41 12.37 4.14
N ARG A 262 -22.41 12.11 5.46
CA ARG A 262 -23.44 12.64 6.39
C ARG A 262 -23.48 14.17 6.47
N GLY A 263 -22.42 14.85 6.05
CA GLY A 263 -22.33 16.31 6.04
C GLY A 263 -22.26 16.94 7.44
N PRO A 264 -22.03 18.27 7.53
CA PRO A 264 -21.76 18.95 8.80
C PRO A 264 -22.98 19.12 9.73
N ALA A 265 -24.19 19.06 9.17
CA ALA A 265 -25.44 19.29 9.92
C ALA A 265 -25.98 18.02 10.61
N ALA A 266 -25.41 16.85 10.30
CA ALA A 266 -25.80 15.60 10.93
C ALA A 266 -25.28 15.51 12.38
N ARG A 267 -26.02 14.80 13.24
CA ARG A 267 -25.56 14.52 14.60
C ARG A 267 -24.26 13.70 14.54
N PRO A 268 -23.22 14.05 15.32
CA PRO A 268 -21.95 13.37 15.25
C PRO A 268 -22.10 11.93 15.76
N THR A 269 -21.73 10.97 14.92
CA THR A 269 -21.69 9.53 15.26
C THR A 269 -20.54 9.21 16.19
N LEU A 270 -20.51 8.00 16.75
CA LEU A 270 -19.39 7.53 17.57
C LEU A 270 -18.07 7.59 16.79
N LEU A 271 -18.07 7.24 15.50
CA LEU A 271 -16.89 7.28 14.63
C LEU A 271 -16.32 8.71 14.49
N ARG A 272 -17.18 9.73 14.39
CA ARG A 272 -16.76 11.15 14.38
C ARG A 272 -16.31 11.66 15.74
N ARG A 273 -16.93 11.20 16.83
CA ARG A 273 -16.58 11.60 18.19
C ARG A 273 -15.27 10.96 18.67
N PHE A 274 -14.98 9.77 18.15
CA PHE A 274 -13.87 8.93 18.56
C PHE A 274 -13.10 8.38 17.35
N PRO A 275 -12.56 9.28 16.50
CA PRO A 275 -11.94 8.88 15.23
C PRO A 275 -10.71 8.00 15.45
N TRP A 276 -9.95 8.23 16.53
CA TRP A 276 -8.76 7.46 16.86
C TRP A 276 -9.05 5.99 17.16
N GLY A 277 -10.15 5.67 17.86
CA GLY A 277 -10.51 4.28 18.14
C GLY A 277 -11.03 3.55 16.91
N MET A 278 -11.76 4.24 16.03
CA MET A 278 -12.11 3.70 14.71
C MET A 278 -10.85 3.40 13.90
N ALA A 279 -9.92 4.35 13.85
CA ALA A 279 -8.68 4.22 13.11
C ALA A 279 -7.81 3.07 13.66
N PHE A 280 -7.73 2.89 14.99
CA PHE A 280 -7.09 1.74 15.62
C PHE A 280 -7.71 0.42 15.17
N LEU A 281 -9.05 0.30 15.21
CA LEU A 281 -9.76 -0.92 14.78
C LEU A 281 -9.51 -1.22 13.29
N PHE A 282 -9.51 -0.20 12.45
CA PHE A 282 -9.21 -0.37 11.04
C PHE A 282 -7.72 -0.70 10.81
N GLY A 283 -6.82 -0.11 11.59
CA GLY A 283 -5.40 -0.47 11.62
C GLY A 283 -5.19 -1.96 11.89
N LEU A 284 -5.91 -2.54 12.87
CA LEU A 284 -5.87 -3.98 13.13
C LEU A 284 -6.21 -4.79 11.86
N LEU A 285 -7.28 -4.41 11.14
CA LEU A 285 -7.68 -5.10 9.90
C LEU A 285 -6.62 -4.97 8.79
N HIS A 286 -6.05 -3.78 8.64
CA HIS A 286 -5.08 -3.48 7.58
C HIS A 286 -3.76 -4.24 7.81
N GLY A 287 -3.26 -4.32 9.05
CA GLY A 287 -2.02 -5.03 9.37
C GLY A 287 -2.08 -6.53 9.08
N LEU A 288 -3.27 -7.11 9.10
CA LEU A 288 -3.49 -8.52 8.74
C LEU A 288 -3.40 -8.76 7.23
N GLY A 289 -3.70 -7.77 6.40
CA GLY A 289 -3.64 -7.86 4.94
C GLY A 289 -2.21 -7.96 4.40
N PHE A 290 -1.23 -7.42 5.13
CA PHE A 290 0.17 -7.42 4.73
C PHE A 290 1.00 -8.58 5.33
N ALA A 291 0.46 -9.28 6.32
CA ALA A 291 1.20 -10.29 7.08
C ALA A 291 1.78 -11.44 6.21
N GLY A 292 1.06 -11.87 5.18
CA GLY A 292 1.53 -12.92 4.26
C GLY A 292 2.78 -12.50 3.49
N ALA A 293 2.82 -11.25 3.01
CA ALA A 293 3.98 -10.72 2.27
C ALA A 293 5.23 -10.61 3.15
N LEU A 294 5.08 -10.26 4.43
CA LEU A 294 6.22 -10.20 5.35
C LEU A 294 6.75 -11.59 5.74
N ALA A 295 5.88 -12.60 5.83
CA ALA A 295 6.29 -13.98 6.08
C ALA A 295 7.14 -14.56 4.94
N GLU A 296 6.87 -14.17 3.69
CA GLU A 296 7.64 -14.58 2.50
C GLU A 296 9.05 -13.98 2.44
N ILE A 297 9.30 -12.87 3.17
CA ILE A 297 10.61 -12.20 3.21
C ILE A 297 11.63 -12.97 4.08
N GLY A 298 11.18 -13.89 4.94
CA GLY A 298 12.06 -14.86 5.61
C GLY A 298 13.08 -14.27 6.59
N LEU A 299 12.68 -13.22 7.33
CA LEU A 299 13.52 -12.50 8.30
C LEU A 299 14.12 -13.40 9.41
N PRO A 300 15.38 -13.17 9.82
CA PRO A 300 15.91 -13.72 11.06
C PRO A 300 15.03 -13.32 12.26
N PRO A 301 14.75 -14.24 13.21
CA PRO A 301 13.92 -13.95 14.38
C PRO A 301 14.43 -12.77 15.22
N ASP A 302 15.74 -12.58 15.30
CA ASP A 302 16.37 -11.54 16.12
C ASP A 302 16.17 -10.12 15.54
N ASP A 303 16.03 -10.00 14.22
CA ASP A 303 15.81 -8.73 13.54
C ASP A 303 14.33 -8.36 13.45
N LEU A 304 13.42 -9.30 13.73
CA LEU A 304 11.97 -9.11 13.57
C LEU A 304 11.42 -7.90 14.35
N PRO A 305 11.75 -7.67 15.64
CA PRO A 305 11.22 -6.52 16.37
C PRO A 305 11.68 -5.19 15.77
N LEU A 306 12.95 -5.09 15.35
CA LEU A 306 13.49 -3.89 14.73
C LEU A 306 12.89 -3.67 13.34
N ALA A 307 12.72 -4.72 12.55
CA ALA A 307 12.08 -4.66 11.24
C ALA A 307 10.62 -4.19 11.36
N LEU A 308 9.83 -4.76 12.27
CA LEU A 308 8.43 -4.36 12.51
C LEU A 308 8.33 -2.91 12.97
N LEU A 309 9.17 -2.49 13.92
CA LEU A 309 9.19 -1.10 14.39
C LEU A 309 9.55 -0.14 13.25
N SER A 310 10.62 -0.42 12.52
CA SER A 310 11.11 0.43 11.43
C SER A 310 10.09 0.52 10.29
N PHE A 311 9.46 -0.60 9.94
CA PHE A 311 8.41 -0.66 8.93
C PHE A 311 7.20 0.20 9.30
N ASN A 312 6.70 0.10 10.54
CA ASN A 312 5.56 0.91 10.97
C ASN A 312 5.91 2.40 11.12
N LEU A 313 7.15 2.75 11.51
CA LEU A 313 7.64 4.13 11.44
C LEU A 313 7.67 4.65 9.99
N GLY A 314 8.02 3.79 9.04
CA GLY A 314 7.98 4.08 7.61
C GLY A 314 6.57 4.38 7.12
N ILE A 315 5.60 3.55 7.54
CA ILE A 315 4.18 3.76 7.28
C ILE A 315 3.74 5.13 7.82
N GLU A 316 3.97 5.41 9.10
CA GLU A 316 3.55 6.67 9.72
C GLU A 316 4.17 7.88 9.01
N ALA A 317 5.47 7.81 8.69
CA ALA A 317 6.14 8.85 7.91
C ALA A 317 5.51 9.06 6.53
N GLY A 318 5.17 7.98 5.81
CA GLY A 318 4.51 8.04 4.51
C GLY A 318 3.10 8.63 4.59
N GLN A 319 2.32 8.25 5.60
CA GLN A 319 0.98 8.83 5.85
C GLN A 319 1.05 10.34 6.12
N LEU A 320 1.98 10.76 6.99
CA LEU A 320 2.17 12.18 7.32
C LEU A 320 2.69 12.98 6.12
N ALA A 321 3.60 12.40 5.32
CA ALA A 321 4.09 13.01 4.09
C ALA A 321 2.95 13.21 3.07
N PHE A 322 2.11 12.19 2.88
CA PHE A 322 0.93 12.29 2.02
C PHE A 322 -0.03 13.39 2.50
N VAL A 323 -0.35 13.43 3.79
CA VAL A 323 -1.20 14.48 4.39
C VAL A 323 -0.60 15.87 4.16
N ALA A 324 0.70 16.04 4.40
CA ALA A 324 1.39 17.30 4.17
C ALA A 324 1.28 17.75 2.70
N CYS A 325 1.48 16.84 1.74
CA CYS A 325 1.32 17.12 0.32
C CYS A 325 -0.11 17.59 -0.03
N ILE A 326 -1.14 16.92 0.48
CA ILE A 326 -2.53 17.32 0.24
C ILE A 326 -2.86 18.69 0.86
N LEU A 327 -2.36 18.97 2.07
CA LEU A 327 -2.54 20.26 2.73
C LEU A 327 -1.85 21.40 1.96
N VAL A 328 -0.62 21.17 1.49
CA VAL A 328 0.12 22.14 0.65
C VAL A 328 -0.63 22.38 -0.66
N ALA A 329 -1.08 21.33 -1.34
CA ALA A 329 -1.88 21.47 -2.56
C ALA A 329 -3.18 22.25 -2.31
N GLY A 330 -3.88 21.95 -1.21
CA GLY A 330 -5.09 22.67 -0.80
C GLY A 330 -4.82 24.15 -0.49
N PHE A 331 -3.69 24.48 0.12
CA PHE A 331 -3.26 25.85 0.39
C PHE A 331 -2.98 26.61 -0.92
N LEU A 332 -2.23 26.02 -1.85
CA LEU A 332 -1.91 26.62 -3.15
C LEU A 332 -3.16 26.81 -4.03
N LEU A 333 -4.09 25.85 -3.99
CA LEU A 333 -5.34 25.91 -4.76
C LEU A 333 -6.44 26.72 -4.07
N ARG A 334 -6.22 27.23 -2.85
CA ARG A 334 -7.21 27.98 -2.06
C ARG A 334 -7.90 29.12 -2.82
N PRO A 335 -7.21 29.96 -3.63
CA PRO A 335 -7.86 31.04 -4.38
C PRO A 335 -8.91 30.53 -5.38
N ILE A 336 -8.63 29.39 -6.00
CA ILE A 336 -9.52 28.73 -6.98
C ILE A 336 -10.67 28.04 -6.22
N LEU A 337 -10.35 27.33 -5.14
CA LEU A 337 -11.31 26.56 -4.35
C LEU A 337 -12.30 27.45 -3.56
N ARG A 338 -11.95 28.70 -3.24
CA ARG A 338 -12.87 29.62 -2.53
C ARG A 338 -14.17 29.92 -3.27
N ARG A 339 -14.19 29.80 -4.61
CA ARG A 339 -15.38 30.05 -5.44
C ARG A 339 -16.10 28.76 -5.85
N ARG A 340 -15.74 27.61 -5.26
CA ARG A 340 -16.32 26.33 -5.62
C ARG A 340 -17.76 26.21 -5.09
N PRO A 341 -18.67 25.58 -5.85
CA PRO A 341 -20.01 25.27 -5.35
C PRO A 341 -19.96 24.20 -4.26
N GLN A 342 -20.89 24.24 -3.31
CA GLN A 342 -20.91 23.38 -2.11
C GLN A 342 -20.93 21.88 -2.42
N TRP A 343 -21.46 21.46 -3.57
CA TRP A 343 -21.46 20.04 -3.97
C TRP A 343 -20.03 19.47 -4.16
N VAL A 344 -19.04 20.34 -4.42
CA VAL A 344 -17.64 19.93 -4.56
C VAL A 344 -17.08 19.39 -3.25
N ASP A 345 -17.62 19.83 -2.10
CA ASP A 345 -17.21 19.34 -0.78
C ASP A 345 -17.60 17.86 -0.57
N MET A 346 -18.56 17.34 -1.35
CA MET A 346 -18.98 15.93 -1.30
C MET A 346 -18.17 15.02 -2.22
N LEU A 347 -17.39 15.57 -3.15
CA LEU A 347 -16.61 14.76 -4.11
C LEU A 347 -15.68 13.73 -3.43
N PRO A 348 -14.94 14.06 -2.35
CA PRO A 348 -14.11 13.07 -1.68
C PRO A 348 -14.92 11.89 -1.13
N ALA A 349 -16.07 12.15 -0.51
CA ALA A 349 -16.93 11.10 0.04
C ALA A 349 -17.45 10.15 -1.05
N TYR A 350 -17.91 10.70 -2.19
CA TYR A 350 -18.34 9.88 -3.32
C TYR A 350 -17.18 9.15 -4.00
N GLY A 351 -16.03 9.80 -4.19
CA GLY A 351 -14.87 9.18 -4.82
C GLY A 351 -14.33 7.99 -4.02
N ILE A 352 -14.10 8.20 -2.71
CA ILE A 352 -13.66 7.15 -1.78
C ILE A 352 -14.72 6.05 -1.71
N GLY A 353 -16.01 6.41 -1.60
CA GLY A 353 -17.12 5.46 -1.52
C GLY A 353 -17.23 4.58 -2.78
N CYS A 354 -17.20 5.17 -3.97
CA CYS A 354 -17.29 4.41 -5.23
C CYS A 354 -16.11 3.46 -5.42
N LEU A 355 -14.87 3.92 -5.14
CA LEU A 355 -13.68 3.06 -5.20
C LEU A 355 -13.75 1.92 -4.18
N SER A 356 -14.23 2.19 -2.97
CA SER A 356 -14.37 1.14 -1.95
C SER A 356 -15.37 0.06 -2.35
N VAL A 357 -16.52 0.44 -2.93
CA VAL A 357 -17.50 -0.52 -3.46
C VAL A 357 -16.91 -1.33 -4.62
N TYR A 358 -16.18 -0.66 -5.52
CA TYR A 358 -15.46 -1.34 -6.59
C TYR A 358 -14.49 -2.39 -6.04
N TRP A 359 -13.65 -2.05 -5.06
CA TRP A 359 -12.71 -2.99 -4.45
C TRP A 359 -13.40 -4.14 -3.71
N ILE A 360 -14.53 -3.88 -3.02
CA ILE A 360 -15.35 -4.95 -2.40
C ILE A 360 -15.77 -5.96 -3.47
N LEU A 361 -16.34 -5.48 -4.58
CA LEU A 361 -16.80 -6.35 -5.66
C LEU A 361 -15.64 -7.09 -6.32
N GLN A 362 -14.54 -6.39 -6.61
CA GLN A 362 -13.34 -6.97 -7.20
C GLN A 362 -12.82 -8.16 -6.37
N ARG A 363 -12.65 -7.95 -5.06
CA ARG A 363 -12.11 -8.95 -4.13
C ARG A 363 -13.07 -10.11 -3.87
N LEU A 364 -14.39 -9.85 -3.87
CA LEU A 364 -15.41 -10.89 -3.76
C LEU A 364 -15.51 -11.77 -5.02
N LEU A 365 -15.36 -11.17 -6.20
CA LEU A 365 -15.43 -11.87 -7.47
C LEU A 365 -14.11 -12.54 -7.87
N GLY A 366 -13.02 -12.28 -7.13
CA GLY A 366 -11.70 -12.86 -7.37
C GLY A 366 -11.06 -12.39 -8.67
N ALA A 367 -11.35 -11.14 -9.08
CA ALA A 367 -10.93 -10.54 -10.35
C ALA A 367 -9.73 -9.60 -10.20
#